data_AF-A0A0W0YVW9-F1
#
_entry.id   AF-A0A0W0YVW9-F1
#
_cell.length_a   1.000
_cell.length_b   1.000
_cell.length_c   1.000
_cell.angle_alpha   90.00
_cell.angle_beta   90.00
_cell.angle_gamma   90.00
#
_symmetry.space_group_name_H-M   'P 1'
#
loop_
_entity.id
_entity.type
_entity.pdbx_description
1 polymer ?
#
loop_
_entity_poly.entity_id
_entity_poly.type
_entity_poly.pdbx_seq_one_letter_code
_entity_poly.pdbx_strand_id
1 'polypeptide(L)'
;MPIKYRPVAQLAEWRSPKPQVGGSIPSWPANYQVNMKSSNEDQSKMKDILSWLAVVLVTAGAFFCTYYYTFSGPIQSIVWLSWFVIALFLFYMTTSGKQVFAFAQEAKMELLKVVWPTRQETVQTTTIVMVMVTLTGFILWGVDSLMMWAIAKITHLG
;
A
#
# COMPACT_ATOMS: atom_id res chain seq x y z
N MET A 1 9.89 -38.30 -17.57
CA MET A 1 10.75 -38.79 -18.69
C MET A 1 11.39 -37.57 -19.36
N PRO A 2 12.70 -37.52 -19.58
CA PRO A 2 13.29 -36.40 -20.31
C PRO A 2 12.95 -36.52 -21.79
N ILE A 3 12.39 -35.45 -22.38
CA ILE A 3 12.04 -35.41 -23.80
C ILE A 3 13.28 -35.03 -24.61
N LYS A 4 13.68 -35.92 -25.52
CA LYS A 4 14.79 -35.76 -26.44
C LYS A 4 14.33 -34.94 -27.65
N TYR A 5 14.87 -33.74 -27.82
CA TYR A 5 14.72 -32.98 -29.05
C TYR A 5 16.10 -32.71 -29.64
N ARG A 6 16.43 -33.39 -30.75
CA ARG A 6 17.57 -33.04 -31.59
C ARG A 6 17.01 -32.45 -32.89
N PRO A 7 17.20 -31.14 -33.17
CA PRO A 7 16.82 -30.59 -34.46
C PRO A 7 17.80 -31.09 -35.53
N VAL A 8 17.29 -31.85 -36.50
CA VAL A 8 18.07 -32.40 -37.64
C VAL A 8 18.39 -31.34 -38.70
N ALA A 9 17.84 -30.13 -38.56
CA ALA A 9 17.90 -29.09 -39.59
C ALA A 9 19.20 -28.27 -39.64
N GLN A 10 20.07 -28.33 -38.61
CA GLN A 10 21.27 -27.48 -38.54
C GLN A 10 22.44 -27.92 -39.44
N LEU A 11 22.37 -29.08 -40.09
CA LEU A 11 23.48 -29.58 -40.95
C LEU A 11 23.37 -29.13 -42.42
N ALA A 12 22.27 -28.50 -42.84
CA ALA A 12 22.02 -28.21 -44.26
C ALA A 12 22.18 -26.73 -44.67
N GLU A 13 22.34 -25.79 -43.73
CA GLU A 13 22.20 -24.35 -44.01
C GLU A 13 23.51 -23.55 -44.18
N TRP A 14 24.68 -24.22 -44.22
CA TRP A 14 25.99 -23.55 -44.29
C TRP A 14 26.42 -23.02 -45.66
N ARG A 15 25.50 -22.82 -46.63
CA ARG A 15 25.87 -22.29 -47.95
C ARG A 15 24.79 -21.42 -48.60
N SER A 16 24.66 -20.17 -48.15
CA SER A 16 24.44 -18.95 -48.97
C SER A 16 23.64 -17.89 -48.20
N PRO A 17 24.11 -16.64 -48.09
CA PRO A 17 23.24 -15.54 -47.69
C PRO A 17 22.42 -15.09 -48.91
N LYS A 18 21.08 -15.21 -48.86
CA LYS A 18 20.17 -14.55 -49.81
C LYS A 18 19.39 -13.45 -49.09
N PRO A 19 19.26 -12.25 -49.69
CA PRO A 19 18.48 -11.18 -49.11
C PRO A 19 16.98 -11.31 -49.47
N GLN A 20 16.17 -10.76 -48.55
CA GLN A 20 14.76 -10.35 -48.67
C GLN A 20 13.71 -11.44 -48.94
N VAL A 21 12.72 -11.60 -48.04
CA VAL A 21 11.35 -11.08 -48.21
C VAL A 21 10.48 -11.48 -47.01
N GLY A 22 9.52 -10.62 -46.66
CA GLY A 22 8.56 -10.85 -45.59
C GLY A 22 7.67 -12.07 -45.85
N GLY A 23 7.23 -12.69 -44.75
CA GLY A 23 6.20 -13.74 -44.77
C GLY A 23 6.76 -15.15 -44.64
N SER A 24 7.41 -15.47 -43.53
CA SER A 24 7.47 -16.85 -43.04
C SER A 24 7.13 -16.87 -41.56
N ILE A 25 5.97 -17.47 -41.30
CA ILE A 25 5.46 -17.88 -40.00
C ILE A 25 6.61 -18.49 -39.17
N PRO A 26 6.81 -18.12 -37.89
CA PRO A 26 7.91 -18.66 -37.10
C PRO A 26 7.84 -20.19 -37.06
N SER A 27 8.95 -20.84 -37.43
CA SER A 27 9.15 -22.30 -37.47
C SER A 27 9.35 -22.95 -36.10
N TRP A 28 9.23 -22.16 -35.03
CA TRP A 28 9.33 -22.63 -33.67
C TRP A 28 7.92 -22.87 -33.12
N PRO A 29 7.65 -24.05 -32.54
CA PRO A 29 6.39 -24.24 -31.84
C PRO A 29 6.34 -23.21 -30.70
N ALA A 30 5.26 -22.43 -30.64
CA ALA A 30 5.00 -21.58 -29.48
C ALA A 30 4.99 -22.49 -28.26
N ASN A 31 5.86 -22.20 -27.30
CA ASN A 31 5.96 -22.97 -26.06
C ASN A 31 4.72 -22.64 -25.23
N TYR A 32 3.65 -23.41 -25.38
CA TYR A 32 2.47 -23.33 -24.50
C TYR A 32 2.89 -23.90 -23.15
N GLN A 33 3.40 -23.02 -22.29
CA GLN A 33 3.51 -23.31 -20.87
C GLN A 33 2.08 -23.55 -20.37
N VAL A 34 1.70 -24.82 -20.24
CA VAL A 34 0.45 -25.21 -19.58
C VAL A 34 0.54 -24.61 -18.18
N ASN A 35 -0.27 -23.57 -17.98
CA ASN A 35 -0.19 -22.71 -16.82
C ASN A 35 -0.68 -23.48 -15.60
N MET A 36 0.22 -24.22 -14.93
CA MET A 36 0.00 -24.83 -13.61
C MET A 36 -0.23 -23.79 -12.49
N LYS A 37 -0.48 -22.53 -12.84
CA LYS A 37 -0.86 -21.46 -11.92
C LYS A 37 -2.25 -21.66 -11.33
N SER A 38 -3.19 -22.34 -12.01
CA SER A 38 -4.54 -22.54 -11.46
C SER A 38 -4.47 -23.23 -10.07
N SER A 39 -3.75 -24.35 -9.95
CA SER A 39 -3.68 -25.06 -8.67
C SER A 39 -2.94 -24.28 -7.57
N ASN A 40 -1.88 -23.52 -7.90
CA ASN A 40 -1.16 -22.69 -6.92
C ASN A 40 -1.92 -21.42 -6.53
N GLU A 41 -2.63 -20.80 -7.47
CA GLU A 41 -3.40 -19.57 -7.26
C GLU A 41 -4.66 -19.85 -6.44
N ASP A 42 -5.30 -21.00 -6.63
CA ASP A 42 -6.44 -21.43 -5.84
C ASP A 42 -6.02 -21.78 -4.39
N GLN A 43 -4.86 -22.42 -4.20
CA GLN A 43 -4.28 -22.70 -2.88
C GLN A 43 -3.91 -21.42 -2.11
N SER A 44 -3.32 -20.42 -2.79
CA SER A 44 -3.02 -19.13 -2.16
C SER A 44 -4.29 -18.37 -1.80
N LYS A 45 -5.28 -18.35 -2.70
CA LYS A 45 -6.58 -17.71 -2.45
C LYS A 45 -7.32 -18.34 -1.28
N MET A 46 -7.35 -19.68 -1.20
CA MET A 46 -7.97 -20.40 -0.08
C MET A 46 -7.28 -20.08 1.25
N LYS A 47 -5.94 -20.03 1.26
CA LYS A 47 -5.17 -19.70 2.47
C LYS A 47 -5.38 -18.25 2.91
N ASP A 48 -5.49 -17.31 1.98
CA ASP A 48 -5.77 -15.91 2.29
C ASP A 48 -7.19 -15.77 2.86
N ILE A 49 -8.20 -16.37 2.22
CA ILE A 49 -9.58 -16.40 2.71
C ILE A 49 -9.67 -17.02 4.11
N LEU A 50 -8.95 -18.12 4.35
CA LEU A 50 -8.90 -18.76 5.66
C LEU A 50 -8.25 -17.88 6.73
N SER A 51 -7.19 -17.14 6.36
CA SER A 51 -6.52 -16.19 7.24
C SER A 51 -7.43 -15.00 7.57
N TRP A 52 -8.19 -14.48 6.59
CA TRP A 52 -9.19 -13.42 6.80
C TRP A 52 -10.35 -13.89 7.68
N LEU A 53 -10.84 -15.12 7.48
CA LEU A 53 -11.85 -15.73 8.35
C LEU A 53 -11.34 -15.87 9.79
N ALA A 54 -10.10 -16.29 9.98
CA ALA A 54 -9.48 -16.38 11.30
C ALA A 54 -9.43 -15.00 11.99
N VAL A 55 -9.03 -13.94 11.27
CA VAL A 55 -9.02 -12.57 11.81
C VAL A 55 -10.43 -12.15 12.24
N VAL A 56 -11.44 -12.35 11.40
CA VAL A 56 -12.84 -12.00 11.72
C VAL A 56 -13.35 -12.77 12.94
N LEU A 57 -13.08 -14.07 13.02
CA LEU A 57 -13.52 -14.92 14.14
C LEU A 57 -12.89 -14.48 15.45
N VAL A 58 -11.59 -14.23 15.43
CA VAL A 58 -10.83 -13.78 16.59
C VAL A 58 -11.41 -12.39 16.99
N THR A 59 -11.78 -11.52 16.03
CA THR A 59 -12.28 -10.14 16.29
C THR A 59 -13.64 -10.19 16.96
N ALA A 60 -14.53 -11.03 16.40
CA ALA A 60 -15.85 -11.29 16.95
C ALA A 60 -15.73 -11.82 18.38
N GLY A 61 -14.77 -12.72 18.66
CA GLY A 61 -14.48 -13.21 20.00
C GLY A 61 -14.07 -12.11 20.98
N ALA A 62 -13.15 -11.23 20.60
CA ALA A 62 -12.72 -10.12 21.46
C ALA A 62 -13.86 -9.10 21.73
N PHE A 63 -14.68 -8.82 20.73
CA PHE A 63 -15.85 -7.97 20.86
C PHE A 63 -16.92 -8.59 21.77
N PHE A 64 -17.19 -9.89 21.62
CA PHE A 64 -18.13 -10.61 22.50
C PHE A 64 -17.64 -10.65 23.95
N CYS A 65 -16.33 -10.85 24.14
CA CYS A 65 -15.70 -10.92 25.46
C CYS A 65 -15.78 -9.56 26.18
N THR A 66 -15.56 -8.45 25.45
CA THR A 66 -15.71 -7.10 26.01
C THR A 66 -17.17 -6.68 26.23
N TYR A 67 -18.11 -7.22 25.46
CA TYR A 67 -19.55 -6.98 25.63
C TYR A 67 -20.14 -7.73 26.84
N TYR A 68 -19.78 -9.01 27.04
CA TYR A 68 -20.34 -9.82 28.11
C TYR A 68 -19.77 -9.47 29.50
N TYR A 69 -18.52 -9.00 29.56
CA TYR A 69 -17.88 -8.61 30.81
C TYR A 69 -17.82 -7.10 30.97
N THR A 70 -18.57 -6.55 31.92
CA THR A 70 -18.55 -5.13 32.30
C THR A 70 -17.26 -4.79 33.07
N PHE A 71 -16.13 -4.72 32.37
CA PHE A 71 -14.83 -4.39 32.94
C PHE A 71 -14.60 -2.86 33.05
N SER A 72 -13.71 -2.47 33.98
CA SER A 72 -13.24 -1.08 34.11
C SER A 72 -12.47 -0.62 32.85
N GLY A 73 -12.53 0.68 32.55
CA GLY A 73 -11.95 1.27 31.33
C GLY A 73 -10.49 0.86 31.00
N PRO A 74 -9.56 0.75 31.98
CA PRO A 74 -8.18 0.34 31.70
C PRO A 74 -8.03 -1.12 31.25
N ILE A 75 -8.93 -2.02 31.66
CA ILE A 75 -8.84 -3.43 31.29
C ILE A 75 -9.32 -3.62 29.85
N GLN A 76 -10.33 -2.85 29.44
CA GLN A 76 -10.80 -2.86 28.05
C GLN A 76 -9.70 -2.45 27.07
N SER A 77 -8.93 -1.40 27.37
CA SER A 77 -7.85 -0.94 26.48
C SER A 77 -6.75 -2.01 26.31
N ILE A 78 -6.43 -2.78 27.35
CA ILE A 78 -5.47 -3.89 27.27
C ILE A 78 -5.98 -5.01 26.36
N VAL A 79 -7.27 -5.34 26.43
CA VAL A 79 -7.89 -6.36 25.55
C VAL A 79 -7.83 -5.92 24.09
N TRP A 80 -8.17 -4.66 23.79
CA TRP A 80 -8.08 -4.10 22.45
C TRP A 80 -6.63 -3.99 21.94
N LEU A 81 -5.67 -3.72 22.83
CA LEU A 81 -4.25 -3.71 22.46
C LEU A 81 -3.73 -5.12 22.14
N SER A 82 -4.07 -6.10 22.98
CA SER A 82 -3.70 -7.51 22.75
C SER A 82 -4.31 -8.03 21.45
N TRP A 83 -5.59 -7.72 21.22
CA TRP A 83 -6.31 -7.95 19.97
C TRP A 83 -5.52 -7.42 18.75
N PHE A 84 -5.15 -6.14 18.80
CA PHE A 84 -4.46 -5.46 17.71
C PHE A 84 -3.09 -6.10 17.40
N VAL A 85 -2.34 -6.48 18.43
CA VAL A 85 -1.04 -7.16 18.27
C VAL A 85 -1.20 -8.53 17.59
N ILE A 86 -2.20 -9.32 17.98
CA ILE A 86 -2.47 -10.64 17.39
C ILE A 86 -2.90 -10.47 15.92
N ALA A 87 -3.77 -9.51 15.64
CA ALA A 87 -4.21 -9.21 14.28
C ALA A 87 -3.03 -8.79 13.37
N LEU A 88 -2.14 -7.92 13.86
CA LEU A 88 -0.93 -7.54 13.14
C LEU A 88 0.00 -8.73 12.87
N PHE A 89 0.15 -9.62 13.85
CA PHE A 89 0.98 -10.80 13.71
C PHE A 89 0.44 -11.76 12.63
N LEU A 90 -0.87 -12.06 12.67
CA LEU A 90 -1.53 -12.88 11.66
C LEU A 90 -1.48 -12.23 10.27
N PHE A 91 -1.65 -10.91 10.20
CA PHE A 91 -1.53 -10.16 8.96
C PHE A 91 -0.11 -10.25 8.38
N TYR A 92 0.94 -10.18 9.20
CA TYR A 92 2.31 -10.34 8.71
C TYR A 92 2.59 -11.76 8.15
N MET A 93 1.96 -12.79 8.72
CA MET A 93 2.11 -14.17 8.24
C MET A 93 1.33 -14.47 6.94
N THR A 94 0.38 -13.62 6.55
CA THR A 94 -0.41 -13.81 5.32
C THR A 94 0.39 -13.47 4.05
N THR A 95 -0.05 -13.99 2.89
CA THR A 95 0.67 -13.77 1.62
C THR A 95 0.66 -12.29 1.24
N SER A 96 -0.46 -11.59 1.47
CA SER A 96 -0.59 -10.15 1.25
C SER A 96 0.36 -9.34 2.15
N GLY A 97 0.55 -9.76 3.39
CA GLY A 97 1.47 -9.09 4.35
C GLY A 97 2.91 -9.14 3.89
N LYS A 98 3.34 -10.30 3.35
CA LYS A 98 4.69 -10.46 2.77
C LYS A 98 4.88 -9.62 1.50
N GLN A 99 3.86 -9.52 0.65
CA GLN A 99 3.89 -8.67 -0.55
C GLN A 99 3.98 -7.18 -0.20
N VAL A 100 3.21 -6.72 0.79
CA VAL A 100 3.29 -5.34 1.29
C VAL A 100 4.66 -5.05 1.88
N PHE A 101 5.25 -6.00 2.62
CA PHE A 101 6.60 -5.85 3.15
C PHE A 101 7.64 -5.74 2.03
N ALA A 102 7.59 -6.60 1.03
CA ALA A 102 8.47 -6.52 -0.15
C ALA A 102 8.31 -5.18 -0.89
N PHE A 103 7.06 -4.73 -1.11
CA PHE A 103 6.78 -3.44 -1.71
C PHE A 103 7.32 -2.27 -0.87
N ALA A 104 7.20 -2.32 0.45
CA ALA A 104 7.78 -1.31 1.33
C ALA A 104 9.32 -1.29 1.22
N GLN A 105 9.95 -2.46 0.99
CA GLN A 105 11.38 -2.54 0.74
C GLN A 105 11.80 -1.98 -0.63
N GLU A 106 10.94 -2.07 -1.64
CA GLU A 106 11.19 -1.47 -2.94
C GLU A 106 10.95 0.05 -2.88
N ALA A 107 9.86 0.48 -2.23
CA ALA A 107 9.52 1.88 -2.02
C ALA A 107 10.61 2.65 -1.25
N LYS A 108 11.24 2.07 -0.22
CA LYS A 108 12.39 2.71 0.45
C LYS A 108 13.57 2.91 -0.50
N MET A 109 13.83 1.97 -1.41
CA MET A 109 14.92 2.08 -2.38
C MET A 109 14.62 3.16 -3.43
N GLU A 110 13.34 3.39 -3.75
CA GLU A 110 12.90 4.49 -4.60
C GLU A 110 12.91 5.83 -3.90
N LEU A 111 12.51 5.89 -2.63
CA LEU A 111 12.60 7.09 -1.79
C LEU A 111 14.04 7.57 -1.64
N LEU A 112 15.01 6.65 -1.62
CA LEU A 112 16.44 7.01 -1.62
C LEU A 112 16.91 7.60 -2.97
N LYS A 113 16.19 7.37 -4.07
CA LYS A 113 16.45 8.01 -5.37
C LYS A 113 15.80 9.39 -5.48
N VAL A 114 14.89 9.73 -4.56
CA VAL A 114 14.31 11.07 -4.51
C VAL A 114 15.40 12.02 -4.00
N VAL A 115 15.95 12.79 -4.93
CA VAL A 115 16.81 13.93 -4.58
C VAL A 115 15.91 14.95 -3.88
N TRP A 116 16.00 15.00 -2.56
CA TRP A 116 15.24 15.96 -1.79
C TRP A 116 15.68 17.37 -2.17
N PRO A 117 14.71 18.30 -2.31
CA PRO A 117 14.99 19.68 -2.67
C PRO A 117 15.96 20.31 -1.68
N THR A 118 16.74 21.27 -2.15
CA THR A 118 17.74 21.93 -1.31
C THR A 118 17.04 22.64 -0.15
N ARG A 119 17.74 22.77 1.00
CA ARG A 119 17.16 23.46 2.17
C ARG A 119 16.78 24.90 1.86
N GLN A 120 17.46 25.54 0.90
CA GLN A 120 17.20 26.92 0.52
C GLN A 120 15.84 27.07 -0.16
N GLU A 121 15.52 26.21 -1.12
CA GLU A 121 14.22 26.20 -1.82
C GLU A 121 13.06 25.88 -0.87
N THR A 122 13.29 24.91 0.02
CA THR A 122 12.30 24.52 1.04
C THR A 122 12.03 25.69 1.99
N VAL A 123 13.07 26.30 2.55
CA VAL A 123 12.91 27.43 3.48
C VAL A 123 12.22 28.60 2.80
N GLN A 124 12.62 28.96 1.58
CA GLN A 124 12.00 30.04 0.82
C GLN A 124 10.48 29.86 0.69
N THR A 125 10.04 28.66 0.30
CA THR A 125 8.61 28.38 0.14
C THR A 125 7.89 28.36 1.50
N THR A 126 8.48 27.75 2.53
CA THR A 126 7.87 27.71 3.88
C THR A 126 7.74 29.10 4.51
N THR A 127 8.71 30.00 4.31
CA THR A 127 8.63 31.38 4.80
C THR A 127 7.50 32.13 4.12
N ILE A 128 7.32 31.99 2.80
CA ILE A 128 6.20 32.59 2.07
C ILE A 128 4.86 32.10 2.65
N VAL A 129 4.71 30.78 2.84
CA VAL A 129 3.49 30.19 3.43
C VAL A 129 3.27 30.68 4.86
N MET A 130 4.31 30.73 5.69
CA MET A 130 4.23 31.19 7.07
C MET A 130 3.78 32.66 7.17
N VAL A 131 4.28 33.53 6.29
CA VAL A 131 3.83 34.93 6.20
C VAL A 131 2.36 35.01 5.81
N MET A 132 1.93 34.24 4.79
CA MET A 132 0.52 34.21 4.35
C MET A 132 -0.43 33.73 5.46
N VAL A 133 -0.08 32.64 6.14
CA VAL A 133 -0.90 32.08 7.23
C VAL A 133 -0.97 33.04 8.42
N THR A 134 0.15 33.66 8.78
CA THR A 134 0.21 34.66 9.86
C THR A 134 -0.66 35.88 9.52
N LEU A 135 -0.58 36.39 8.29
CA LEU A 135 -1.41 37.51 7.84
C LEU A 135 -2.90 37.16 7.89
N THR A 136 -3.27 35.99 7.36
CA THR A 136 -4.66 35.53 7.35
C THR A 136 -5.19 35.32 8.78
N GLY A 137 -4.39 34.69 9.65
CA GLY A 137 -4.74 34.51 11.06
C GLY A 137 -4.89 35.84 11.80
N PHE A 138 -4.04 36.83 11.50
CA PHE A 138 -4.12 38.17 12.09
C PHE A 138 -5.39 38.92 11.64
N ILE A 139 -5.76 38.81 10.37
CA ILE A 139 -7.01 39.41 9.85
C ILE A 139 -8.23 38.77 10.53
N LEU A 140 -8.29 37.43 10.60
CA LEU A 140 -9.38 36.72 11.27
C LEU A 140 -9.46 37.14 12.74
N TRP A 141 -8.34 37.10 13.46
CA TRP A 141 -8.27 37.54 14.87
C TRP A 141 -8.77 38.98 15.07
N GLY A 142 -8.43 39.88 14.14
CA GLY A 142 -8.91 41.26 14.16
C GLY A 142 -10.43 41.36 13.99
N VAL A 143 -10.99 40.61 13.05
CA VAL A 143 -12.45 40.56 12.82
C VAL A 143 -13.18 39.94 14.01
N ASP A 144 -12.68 38.82 14.55
CA ASP A 144 -13.25 38.16 15.73
C ASP A 144 -13.23 39.09 16.96
N SER A 145 -12.11 39.79 17.19
CA SER A 145 -11.96 40.74 18.30
C SER A 145 -12.87 41.96 18.14
N LEU A 146 -12.98 42.49 16.91
CA LEU A 146 -13.86 43.62 16.60
C LEU A 146 -15.33 43.24 16.74
N MET A 147 -15.71 42.03 16.31
CA MET A 147 -17.06 41.52 16.48
C MET A 147 -17.42 41.37 17.96
N MET A 148 -16.53 40.77 18.79
CA MET A 148 -16.74 40.68 20.23
C MET A 148 -16.89 42.05 20.88
N TRP A 149 -16.04 43.01 20.51
CA TRP A 149 -16.11 44.38 21.03
C TRP A 149 -17.44 45.07 20.65
N ALA A 150 -17.87 44.95 19.40
CA ALA A 150 -19.12 45.55 18.92
C ALA A 150 -20.34 44.95 19.64
N ILE A 151 -20.40 43.62 19.80
CA ILE A 151 -21.47 42.94 20.52
C ILE A 151 -21.49 43.41 21.99
N ALA A 152 -20.32 43.46 22.65
CA ALA A 152 -20.24 43.93 24.03
C ALA A 152 -20.76 45.36 24.20
N LYS A 153 -20.45 46.26 23.26
CA LYS A 153 -20.94 47.66 23.28
C LYS A 153 -22.44 47.75 23.06
N ILE A 154 -23.01 46.94 22.17
CA ILE A 154 -24.46 46.93 21.90
C ILE A 154 -25.21 46.37 23.12
N THR A 155 -24.77 45.24 23.67
CA THR A 155 -25.44 44.60 24.81
C THR A 155 -25.32 45.41 26.09
N HIS A 156 -24.20 46.12 26.31
CA HIS A 156 -24.05 46.98 27.48
C HIS A 156 -24.81 48.33 27.36
N LEU A 157 -25.24 48.72 26.15
CA LEU A 157 -26.06 49.91 25.93
C LEU A 157 -27.58 49.61 25.90
N GLY A 158 -27.98 48.34 26.02
CA GLY A 158 -29.39 47.88 26.07
C GLY A 158 -29.86 47.52 27.46
#